data_AF-A0A3R6FQ24-F1
#
_entry.id   AF-A0A3R6FQ24-F1
#
_cell.length_a   1.000
_cell.length_b   1.000
_cell.length_c   1.000
_cell.angle_alpha   90.00
_cell.angle_beta   90.00
_cell.angle_gamma   90.00
#
_symmetry.space_group_name_H-M   'P 1'
#
loop_
_entity.id
_entity.type
_entity.pdbx_description
1 polymer ?
#
loop_
_entity_poly.entity_id
_entity_poly.type
_entity_poly.pdbx_seq_one_letter_code
_entity_poly.pdbx_strand_id
1 'polypeptide(L)'
;MNNRAENLLPGLNSRIKDIVQKYSNGNVALFSTTLPNITQQRLNRIFNLDTRTQKYPSVPDDILISIADVYSNVNLEWLLTGRGEMEKQSFEIVSGDNLNLNINMYEKDKLLKLALKEIDRLENENAELRRKLGVEESAGA
;
A
#
# COMPACT_ATOMS: atom_id res chain seq x y z
N MET A 1 -5.25 22.01 -30.18
CA MET A 1 -5.19 21.00 -31.26
C MET A 1 -4.46 19.78 -30.71
N ASN A 2 -5.21 18.70 -30.47
CA ASN A 2 -4.74 17.45 -29.89
C ASN A 2 -3.96 16.63 -30.94
N ASN A 3 -2.72 16.27 -30.63
CA ASN A 3 -1.99 15.20 -31.29
C ASN A 3 -1.20 14.44 -30.23
N ARG A 4 -1.88 13.52 -29.54
CA ARG A 4 -1.26 12.55 -28.63
C ARG A 4 -1.64 11.15 -29.12
N ALA A 5 -0.96 10.73 -30.18
CA ALA A 5 -0.66 9.31 -30.32
C ALA A 5 0.40 8.99 -29.24
N GLU A 6 -0.01 8.95 -27.98
CA GLU A 6 0.83 8.45 -26.90
C GLU A 6 0.95 6.94 -27.11
N ASN A 7 2.08 6.53 -27.67
CA ASN A 7 2.54 5.16 -27.58
C ASN A 7 2.57 4.79 -26.10
N LEU A 8 1.56 4.04 -25.65
CA LEU A 8 1.47 3.53 -24.29
C LEU A 8 2.71 2.67 -24.03
N LEU A 9 3.63 3.18 -23.21
CA LEU A 9 4.77 2.41 -22.75
C LEU A 9 4.26 1.11 -22.10
N PRO A 10 4.88 -0.04 -22.37
CA PRO A 10 4.39 -1.29 -21.83
C PRO A 10 4.72 -1.41 -20.34
N GLY A 11 3.75 -1.86 -19.55
CA GLY A 11 3.92 -2.45 -18.23
C GLY A 11 4.94 -1.74 -17.33
N LEU A 12 6.12 -2.33 -17.18
CA LEU A 12 7.15 -1.85 -16.27
C LEU A 12 7.79 -0.55 -16.73
N ASN A 13 7.92 -0.36 -18.05
CA ASN A 13 8.51 0.83 -18.65
C ASN A 13 7.64 2.06 -18.38
N SER A 14 6.30 1.93 -18.40
CA SER A 14 5.40 3.03 -18.05
C SER A 14 5.50 3.39 -16.58
N ARG A 15 5.55 2.40 -15.68
CA ARG A 15 5.65 2.67 -14.23
C ARG A 15 6.96 3.36 -13.85
N ILE A 16 8.07 3.00 -14.49
CA ILE A 16 9.32 3.76 -14.32
C ILE A 16 9.18 5.17 -14.88
N LYS A 17 8.46 5.35 -16.00
CA LYS A 17 8.17 6.69 -16.53
C LYS A 17 7.35 7.53 -15.55
N ASP A 18 6.40 6.92 -14.85
CA ASP A 18 5.60 7.59 -13.81
C ASP A 18 6.48 7.99 -12.61
N ILE A 19 7.43 7.15 -12.20
CA ILE A 19 8.42 7.49 -11.16
C ILE A 19 9.29 8.68 -11.62
N VAL A 20 9.77 8.68 -12.88
CA VAL A 20 10.51 9.83 -13.44
C VAL A 20 9.63 11.09 -13.45
N GLN A 21 8.34 10.95 -13.75
CA GLN A 21 7.39 12.07 -13.70
C GLN A 21 7.25 12.62 -12.28
N LYS A 22 7.08 11.75 -11.28
CA LYS A 22 6.91 12.13 -9.88
C LYS A 22 8.15 12.80 -9.28
N TYR A 23 9.31 12.18 -9.43
CA TYR A 23 10.54 12.59 -8.71
C TYR A 23 11.44 13.53 -9.50
N SER A 24 11.17 13.75 -10.79
CA SER A 24 11.98 14.64 -11.62
C SER A 24 11.16 15.43 -12.64
N ASN A 25 9.85 15.52 -12.47
CA ASN A 25 8.93 16.22 -13.37
C ASN A 25 9.12 15.82 -14.85
N GLY A 26 9.40 14.53 -15.08
CA GLY A 26 9.58 13.96 -16.41
C GLY A 26 11.00 14.13 -16.98
N ASN A 27 11.89 14.84 -16.29
CA ASN A 27 13.27 15.05 -16.71
C ASN A 27 14.13 13.81 -16.46
N VAL A 28 14.32 13.01 -17.51
CA VAL A 28 15.12 11.77 -17.48
C VAL A 28 16.59 12.04 -17.17
N ALA A 29 17.14 13.18 -17.59
CA ALA A 29 18.53 13.53 -17.31
C ALA A 29 18.73 13.73 -15.81
N LEU A 30 17.87 14.56 -15.20
CA LEU A 30 17.88 14.80 -13.76
C LEU A 30 17.63 13.51 -12.97
N PHE A 31 16.66 12.70 -13.40
CA PHE A 31 16.40 11.43 -12.73
C PHE A 31 17.60 10.48 -12.79
N SER A 32 18.33 10.43 -13.91
CA SER A 32 19.51 9.57 -14.02
C SER A 32 20.64 9.96 -13.06
N THR A 33 20.72 11.22 -12.61
CA THR A 33 21.76 11.62 -11.65
C THR A 33 21.48 11.16 -10.22
N THR A 34 20.26 10.71 -9.92
CA THR A 34 19.90 10.17 -8.59
C THR A 34 20.22 8.69 -8.47
N LEU A 35 20.32 7.96 -9.59
CA LEU A 35 20.53 6.53 -9.62
C LEU A 35 22.03 6.17 -9.71
N PRO A 36 22.55 5.28 -8.87
CA PRO A 36 23.95 4.87 -8.93
C PRO A 36 24.24 4.11 -10.24
N ASN A 37 25.29 4.51 -10.95
CA ASN A 37 25.82 3.85 -12.15
C ASN A 37 24.83 3.70 -13.34
N ILE A 38 23.72 4.45 -13.36
CA ILE A 38 22.77 4.45 -14.47
C ILE A 38 22.89 5.76 -15.26
N THR A 39 23.27 5.67 -16.53
CA THR A 39 23.36 6.85 -17.40
C THR A 39 22.01 7.22 -18.00
N GLN A 40 21.82 8.50 -18.34
CA GLN A 40 20.64 8.97 -19.06
C GLN A 40 20.39 8.18 -20.35
N GLN A 41 21.45 7.86 -21.10
CA GLN A 41 21.31 7.09 -22.34
C GLN A 41 20.75 5.69 -22.09
N ARG A 42 21.23 4.99 -21.06
CA ARG A 42 20.70 3.67 -20.68
C ARG A 42 19.22 3.77 -20.29
N LEU A 43 18.86 4.78 -19.51
CA LEU A 43 17.49 4.98 -19.07
C LEU A 43 16.56 5.40 -20.22
N ASN A 44 17.03 6.22 -21.15
CA ASN A 44 16.26 6.58 -22.34
C ASN A 44 15.93 5.36 -23.23
N ARG A 45 16.79 4.32 -23.25
CA ARG A 45 16.52 3.13 -24.08
C ARG A 45 15.24 2.43 -23.68
N ILE A 46 14.90 2.37 -22.40
CA ILE A 46 13.65 1.71 -21.95
C ILE A 46 12.39 2.54 -22.28
N PHE A 47 12.52 3.80 -22.69
CA PHE A 47 11.39 4.65 -23.06
C PHE A 47 11.20 4.83 -24.56
N ASN A 48 12.07 4.26 -25.39
CA ASN A 48 12.03 4.42 -26.83
C ASN A 48 11.97 3.05 -27.52
N LEU A 49 11.35 3.00 -28.70
CA LEU A 49 11.34 1.80 -29.51
C LEU A 49 12.77 1.50 -29.98
N ASP A 50 13.16 0.24 -29.86
CA ASP A 50 14.34 -0.27 -30.53
C ASP A 50 14.07 -0.29 -32.04
N THR A 51 14.89 0.43 -32.81
CA THR A 51 14.65 0.64 -34.25
C THR A 51 14.70 -0.64 -35.06
N ARG A 52 15.40 -1.67 -34.57
CA ARG A 52 15.60 -2.93 -35.28
C ARG A 52 14.45 -3.90 -35.04
N THR A 53 13.87 -3.90 -33.84
CA THR A 53 12.81 -4.82 -33.44
C THR A 53 11.42 -4.18 -33.39
N GLN A 54 11.34 -2.85 -33.43
CA GLN A 54 10.12 -2.05 -33.25
C GLN A 54 9.38 -2.40 -31.94
N LYS A 55 10.15 -2.75 -30.89
CA LYS A 55 9.66 -3.06 -29.55
C LYS A 55 10.36 -2.20 -28.51
N TYR A 56 9.70 -1.96 -27.39
CA TYR A 56 10.35 -1.37 -26.23
C TYR A 56 11.29 -2.39 -25.58
N PRO A 57 12.54 -2.01 -25.28
CA PRO A 57 13.45 -2.87 -24.54
C PRO A 57 12.89 -3.23 -23.16
N SER A 58 13.13 -4.47 -22.72
CA SER A 58 12.89 -4.87 -21.34
C SER A 58 13.73 -4.04 -20.38
N VAL A 59 13.19 -3.78 -19.20
CA VAL A 59 13.91 -3.07 -18.15
C VAL A 59 14.98 -3.99 -17.55
N PRO A 60 16.26 -3.59 -17.55
CA PRO A 60 17.32 -4.30 -16.85
C PRO A 60 17.14 -4.31 -15.33
N ASP A 61 17.53 -5.42 -14.69
CA ASP A 61 17.39 -5.60 -13.23
C ASP A 61 18.17 -4.54 -12.43
N ASP A 62 19.33 -4.08 -12.91
CA ASP A 62 20.13 -3.08 -12.22
C ASP A 62 19.41 -1.72 -12.13
N ILE A 63 18.60 -1.36 -13.13
CA ILE A 63 17.76 -0.16 -13.06
C ILE A 63 16.67 -0.32 -12.00
N LEU A 64 16.07 -1.51 -11.89
CA LEU A 64 15.04 -1.79 -10.88
C LEU A 64 15.60 -1.75 -9.46
N ILE A 65 16.77 -2.37 -9.25
CA ILE A 65 17.47 -2.39 -7.97
C ILE A 65 17.85 -0.95 -7.58
N SER A 66 18.47 -0.20 -8.49
CA SER A 66 18.82 1.21 -8.23
C SER A 66 17.60 2.07 -7.87
N ILE A 67 16.44 1.86 -8.50
CA ILE A 67 15.21 2.57 -8.15
C ILE A 67 14.72 2.15 -6.76
N ALA A 68 14.71 0.85 -6.46
CA ALA A 68 14.26 0.33 -5.16
C ALA A 68 15.13 0.85 -4.00
N ASP A 69 16.44 0.97 -4.22
CA ASP A 69 17.41 1.44 -3.22
C ASP A 69 17.30 2.95 -2.99
N VAL A 70 17.17 3.74 -4.06
CA VAL A 70 17.11 5.22 -3.97
C VAL A 70 15.73 5.70 -3.51
N TYR A 71 14.66 5.05 -3.96
CA TYR A 71 13.29 5.47 -3.72
C TYR A 71 12.58 4.47 -2.80
N SER A 72 13.02 4.39 -1.55
CA SER A 72 12.48 3.45 -0.54
C SER A 72 10.97 3.58 -0.31
N ASN A 73 10.39 4.74 -0.62
CA ASN A 73 8.96 5.02 -0.52
C ASN A 73 8.14 4.46 -1.70
N VAL A 74 8.78 4.04 -2.79
CA VAL A 74 8.08 3.38 -3.90
C VAL A 74 7.67 1.98 -3.47
N ASN A 75 6.42 1.61 -3.77
CA ASN A 75 5.87 0.29 -3.55
C ASN A 75 6.38 -0.68 -4.63
N LEU A 76 7.14 -1.70 -4.21
CA LEU A 76 7.71 -2.69 -5.11
C LEU A 76 6.66 -3.60 -5.76
N GLU A 77 5.55 -3.90 -5.08
CA GLU A 77 4.46 -4.67 -5.69
C GLU A 77 3.86 -3.87 -6.86
N TRP A 78 3.56 -2.59 -6.63
CA TRP A 78 3.09 -1.72 -7.70
C TRP A 78 4.11 -1.62 -8.83
N LEU A 79 5.40 -1.42 -8.53
CA LEU A 79 6.43 -1.31 -9.56
C LEU A 79 6.51 -2.58 -10.41
N LEU A 80 6.48 -3.77 -9.81
CA LEU A 80 6.64 -5.03 -10.53
C LEU A 80 5.36 -5.48 -11.24
N THR A 81 4.21 -5.36 -10.59
CA THR A 81 2.96 -5.97 -11.05
C THR A 81 1.90 -4.96 -11.48
N GLY A 82 2.07 -3.68 -11.17
CA GLY A 82 1.08 -2.63 -11.40
C GLY A 82 -0.13 -2.68 -10.46
N ARG A 83 -0.05 -3.44 -9.35
CA ARG A 83 -1.14 -3.54 -8.37
C ARG A 83 -0.90 -2.60 -7.20
N GLY A 84 -1.97 -1.95 -6.73
CA GLY A 84 -1.90 -0.99 -5.63
C GLY A 84 -1.44 0.40 -6.07
N GLU A 85 -0.90 1.17 -5.14
CA GLU A 85 -0.44 2.54 -5.34
C GLU A 85 1.08 2.62 -5.53
N MET A 86 1.54 3.66 -6.23
CA MET A 86 2.97 3.91 -6.49
C MET A 86 3.79 4.08 -5.22
N GLU A 87 3.28 4.87 -4.27
CA GLU A 87 3.97 5.17 -3.02
C GLU A 87 3.40 4.30 -1.90
N LYS A 88 4.27 3.83 -1.01
CA LYS A 88 3.86 3.21 0.24
C LYS A 88 3.09 4.26 1.04
N GLN A 89 1.95 3.88 1.60
CA GLN A 89 1.26 4.74 2.56
C GLN A 89 2.14 4.81 3.80
N SER A 90 2.72 5.98 4.05
CA SER A 90 3.30 6.28 5.34
C SER A 90 2.16 6.34 6.35
N PHE A 91 2.03 5.30 7.18
CA PHE A 91 1.43 5.50 8.50
C PHE A 91 2.42 6.34 9.29
N GLU A 92 2.35 7.66 9.11
CA GLU A 92 2.95 8.55 10.09
C GLU A 92 2.23 8.27 11.41
N ILE A 93 2.96 7.79 12.42
CA ILE A 93 2.56 8.02 13.79
C ILE A 93 2.71 9.53 13.98
N VAL A 94 1.72 10.31 13.55
CA VAL A 94 1.67 11.74 13.81
C VAL A 94 1.50 11.88 15.31
N SER A 95 2.58 12.24 16.02
CA SER A 95 2.54 12.63 17.44
C SER A 95 1.79 13.95 17.69
N GLY A 96 0.79 14.29 16.87
CA GLY A 96 0.06 15.57 16.91
C GLY A 96 -1.44 15.49 16.67
N ASP A 97 -1.99 14.38 16.14
CA ASP A 97 -3.44 14.25 15.85
C ASP A 97 -4.17 13.25 16.76
N ASN A 98 -3.52 12.80 17.84
CA ASN A 98 -4.05 11.83 18.80
C ASN A 98 -5.01 12.42 19.86
N LEU A 99 -5.75 13.48 19.55
CA LEU A 99 -6.89 13.86 20.40
C LEU A 99 -8.19 13.16 19.98
N ASN A 100 -8.40 12.84 18.70
CA ASN A 100 -9.64 12.19 18.26
C ASN A 100 -9.65 10.65 18.34
N LEU A 101 -8.48 10.00 18.33
CA LEU A 101 -8.41 8.54 18.51
C LEU A 101 -8.45 8.14 19.99
N ASN A 102 -7.86 8.95 20.88
CA ASN A 102 -7.76 8.64 22.31
C ASN A 102 -9.10 8.81 23.05
N ILE A 103 -9.93 9.78 22.65
CA ILE A 103 -11.29 9.95 23.19
C ILE A 103 -12.15 8.72 22.84
N ASN A 104 -12.08 8.26 21.58
CA ASN A 104 -12.84 7.11 21.10
C ASN A 104 -12.43 5.81 21.83
N MET A 105 -11.14 5.63 22.12
CA MET A 105 -10.64 4.44 22.83
C MET A 105 -11.08 4.42 24.31
N TYR A 106 -11.00 5.55 25.03
CA TYR A 106 -11.46 5.60 26.43
C TYR A 106 -12.97 5.35 26.56
N GLU A 107 -13.75 5.92 25.64
CA GLU A 107 -15.20 5.69 25.58
C GLU A 107 -15.51 4.22 25.24
N LYS A 108 -14.80 3.63 24.27
CA LYS A 108 -14.92 2.21 23.94
C LYS A 108 -14.53 1.30 25.09
N ASP A 109 -13.46 1.60 25.82
CA ASP A 109 -13.04 0.84 27.01
C ASP A 109 -14.09 0.89 28.12
N LYS A 110 -14.71 2.06 28.33
CA LYS A 110 -15.79 2.23 29.29
C LYS A 110 -17.02 1.43 28.88
N LEU A 111 -17.41 1.50 27.60
CA LEU A 111 -18.53 0.74 27.06
C LEU A 111 -18.27 -0.77 27.12
N LEU A 112 -17.04 -1.21 26.85
CA LEU A 112 -16.63 -2.61 26.92
C LEU A 112 -16.75 -3.15 28.34
N LYS A 113 -16.28 -2.40 29.34
CA LYS A 113 -16.42 -2.77 30.76
C LYS A 113 -17.87 -2.86 31.20
N LEU A 114 -18.74 -1.99 30.68
CA LEU A 114 -20.18 -2.04 30.97
C LEU A 114 -20.84 -3.25 30.30
N ALA A 115 -20.52 -3.51 29.03
CA ALA A 115 -21.04 -4.65 28.30
C ALA A 115 -20.65 -5.98 28.95
N LEU A 116 -19.39 -6.13 29.39
CA LEU A 116 -18.93 -7.32 30.10
C LEU A 116 -19.69 -7.55 31.41
N LYS A 117 -19.91 -6.49 32.20
CA LYS A 117 -20.71 -6.60 33.43
C LYS A 117 -22.15 -7.02 33.17
N GLU A 118 -22.75 -6.54 32.08
CA GLU A 118 -24.13 -6.91 31.74
C GLU A 118 -24.21 -8.35 31.22
N ILE A 119 -23.21 -8.81 30.47
CA ILE A 119 -23.10 -10.23 30.07
C ILE A 119 -23.03 -11.12 31.31
N ASP A 120 -22.13 -10.83 32.26
CA ASP A 120 -22.01 -11.60 33.50
C ASP A 120 -23.35 -11.65 34.28
N ARG A 121 -24.08 -10.54 34.30
CA ARG A 121 -25.39 -10.45 34.97
C ARG A 121 -26.45 -11.29 34.25
N LEU A 122 -26.53 -11.18 32.92
CA LEU A 122 -27.48 -11.93 32.10
C LEU A 122 -27.18 -13.43 32.11
N GLU A 123 -25.91 -13.82 32.13
CA GLU A 123 -25.51 -15.22 32.27
C GLU A 123 -25.92 -15.80 33.63
N ASN A 124 -25.74 -15.04 34.72
CA ASN A 124 -26.21 -15.44 36.04
C ASN A 124 -27.74 -15.55 36.12
N GLU A 125 -28.48 -14.58 35.56
CA GLU A 125 -29.94 -14.61 35.53
C GLU A 125 -30.46 -15.79 34.69
N ASN A 126 -29.85 -16.05 33.53
CA ASN A 126 -30.17 -17.21 32.70
C ASN A 126 -29.89 -18.53 33.43
N ALA A 127 -28.77 -18.63 34.16
CA ALA A 127 -28.46 -19.81 34.96
C ALA A 127 -29.51 -20.05 36.06
N GLU A 128 -29.97 -18.99 36.73
CA GLU A 128 -31.05 -19.08 37.71
C GLU A 128 -32.40 -19.47 37.09
N LEU A 129 -32.76 -18.87 35.96
CA LEU A 129 -33.99 -19.20 35.25
C LEU A 129 -33.97 -20.65 34.75
N ARG A 130 -32.84 -21.14 34.23
CA ARG A 130 -32.65 -22.55 33.84
C ARG A 130 -32.83 -23.50 35.01
N ARG A 131 -32.28 -23.16 36.19
CA ARG A 131 -32.51 -23.92 37.43
C ARG A 131 -33.98 -23.92 37.84
N LYS A 132 -34.67 -22.78 37.76
CA LYS A 132 -36.11 -22.67 38.07
C LYS A 132 -37.00 -23.43 37.09
N LEU A 133 -36.60 -23.52 35.83
CA LEU A 133 -37.33 -24.23 34.77
C LEU A 133 -36.97 -25.71 34.69
N GLY A 134 -36.03 -26.21 35.50
CA GLY A 134 -35.61 -27.62 35.50
C GLY A 134 -34.91 -28.06 34.21
N VAL A 135 -34.38 -27.11 33.43
CA VAL A 135 -33.66 -27.39 32.18
C VAL A 135 -32.18 -27.52 32.53
N GLU A 136 -31.78 -28.68 33.05
CA GLU A 136 -30.37 -29.04 33.10
C GLU A 136 -29.88 -29.26 31.67
N GLU A 137 -28.84 -28.55 31.25
CA GLU A 137 -28.13 -28.88 30.01
C GLU A 137 -27.63 -30.31 30.16
N SER A 138 -28.24 -31.24 29.43
CA SER A 138 -27.54 -32.48 29.10
C SER A 138 -26.30 -32.05 28.33
N ALA A 139 -25.16 -32.01 28.99
CA ALA A 139 -23.87 -31.90 28.34
C ALA A 139 -23.78 -33.09 27.38
N GLY A 140 -24.11 -32.82 26.10
CA GLY A 140 -24.02 -33.78 25.01
C GLY A 140 -22.55 -34.16 24.83
N ALA A 141 -22.32 -35.48 24.80
CA ALA A 141 -21.06 -36.15 24.53
C ALA A 141 -20.43 -35.76 23.18
#